data_AF-A0A928T819-F1
#
_entry.id   AF-A0A928T819-F1
#
_cell.length_a   1.000
_cell.length_b   1.000
_cell.length_c   1.000
_cell.angle_alpha   90.00
_cell.angle_beta   90.00
_cell.angle_gamma   90.00
#
_symmetry.space_group_name_H-M   'P 1'
#
loop_
_entity.id
_entity.type
_entity.pdbx_description
1 polymer ?
#
loop_
_entity_poly.entity_id
_entity_poly.type
_entity_poly.pdbx_seq_one_letter_code
_entity_poly.pdbx_strand_id
1 'polypeptide(L)'
;MTDGQTLLAVFAAFYLLECLWLVHPRAWTAAGSKGSGWRFLKPFDRFQIAGGAPVLLSPLPPFPTHLHTLPWLLVPRAGALGVVQPDGTESAVPWEALQPRVEEHTLYLDVKTSVRMPTVAVARHYEALVGEWKALGPDKRREAFLKHARETLEAKSVEALCDQSTKQTRRLRMLGAFLFWWCFGVIAVIYRWFGESAQALVVFAMLPVFTITQAWLFLRVTRQYGVEVPYRRWKALGMAFLPHQAARAADHVSLAQERVPHPLAFHEHLDKDAFLAAARGLWRAARYVPGWKAAAELPVEAEALEKFFRDVNLGAADYDPVPGLGVNAVAWCPRCHAPFLKADTSCMDCGGVELQTKA
;
A
#
# COMPACT_ATOMS: atom_id res chain seq x y z
N MET A 1 -28.36 26.67 -10.77
CA MET A 1 -27.59 26.45 -9.52
C MET A 1 -27.40 27.80 -8.86
N THR A 2 -27.56 27.90 -7.55
CA THR A 2 -27.17 29.11 -6.80
C THR A 2 -25.65 29.08 -6.55
N ASP A 3 -25.03 30.24 -6.33
CA ASP A 3 -23.58 30.34 -6.07
C ASP A 3 -23.14 29.46 -4.90
N GLY A 4 -23.97 29.33 -3.86
CA GLY A 4 -23.74 28.41 -2.74
C GLY A 4 -23.73 26.92 -3.12
N GLN A 5 -24.55 26.50 -4.09
CA GLN A 5 -24.53 25.11 -4.59
C GLN A 5 -23.24 24.84 -5.38
N THR A 6 -22.78 25.81 -6.18
CA THR A 6 -21.51 25.71 -6.90
C THR A 6 -20.34 25.61 -5.93
N LEU A 7 -20.32 26.43 -4.87
CA LEU A 7 -19.28 26.40 -3.84
C LEU A 7 -19.25 25.05 -3.10
N LEU A 8 -20.42 24.49 -2.75
CA LEU A 8 -20.50 23.17 -2.12
C LEU A 8 -20.02 22.05 -3.08
N ALA A 9 -20.34 22.14 -4.36
CA ALA A 9 -19.89 21.18 -5.38
C ALA A 9 -18.36 21.24 -5.57
N VAL A 10 -17.79 22.44 -5.64
CA VAL A 10 -16.33 22.64 -5.68
C VAL A 10 -15.66 22.09 -4.42
N PHE A 11 -16.25 22.32 -3.25
CA PHE A 11 -15.75 21.76 -2.00
C PHE A 11 -15.80 20.22 -1.98
N ALA A 12 -16.88 19.62 -2.48
CA ALA A 12 -17.01 18.17 -2.63
C ALA A 12 -15.93 17.61 -3.57
N ALA A 13 -15.66 18.29 -4.70
CA ALA A 13 -14.62 17.89 -5.63
C ALA A 13 -13.23 17.90 -4.99
N PHE A 14 -12.87 18.97 -4.27
CA PHE A 14 -11.60 19.02 -3.53
C PHE A 14 -11.51 17.94 -2.45
N TYR A 15 -12.61 17.68 -1.73
CA TYR A 15 -12.64 16.59 -0.75
C TYR A 15 -12.39 15.21 -1.38
N LEU A 16 -13.00 14.93 -2.54
CA LEU A 16 -12.79 13.68 -3.26
C LEU A 16 -11.36 13.57 -3.80
N LEU A 17 -10.76 14.68 -4.23
CA LEU A 17 -9.34 14.72 -4.62
C LEU A 17 -8.42 14.38 -3.44
N GLU A 18 -8.69 14.88 -2.23
CA GLU A 18 -7.92 14.51 -1.04
C GLU A 18 -8.14 13.05 -0.59
N CYS A 19 -9.19 12.37 -1.08
CA CYS A 19 -9.37 10.94 -0.86
C CYS A 19 -8.51 10.09 -1.81
N LEU A 20 -7.98 10.68 -2.89
CA LEU A 20 -7.07 10.00 -3.81
C LEU A 20 -5.64 10.16 -3.32
N TRP A 21 -5.02 9.04 -2.97
CA TRP A 21 -3.63 9.03 -2.54
C TRP A 21 -2.75 8.33 -3.56
N LEU A 22 -1.59 8.90 -3.89
CA LEU A 22 -0.62 8.24 -4.77
C LEU A 22 0.27 7.30 -3.95
N VAL A 23 0.20 6.01 -4.24
CA VAL A 23 1.02 4.96 -3.62
C VAL A 23 1.87 4.25 -4.67
N HIS A 24 2.85 3.45 -4.25
CA HIS A 24 3.56 2.59 -5.22
C HIS A 24 2.56 1.64 -5.90
N PRO A 25 2.63 1.39 -7.24
CA PRO A 25 1.63 0.58 -7.95
C PRO A 25 1.48 -0.86 -7.44
N ARG A 26 2.51 -1.39 -6.78
CA ARG A 26 2.47 -2.71 -6.12
C ARG A 26 2.16 -2.66 -4.63
N ALA A 27 2.11 -1.47 -4.02
CA ALA A 27 1.71 -1.33 -2.62
C ALA A 27 0.22 -1.58 -2.46
N TRP A 28 -0.17 -2.15 -1.33
CA TRP A 28 -1.58 -2.27 -0.96
C TRP A 28 -1.82 -1.42 0.28
N THR A 29 -3.02 -0.87 0.39
CA THR A 29 -3.42 -0.11 1.59
C THR A 29 -4.37 -0.96 2.39
N ALA A 30 -3.96 -1.39 3.58
CA ALA A 30 -4.86 -2.01 4.54
C ALA A 30 -5.71 -0.91 5.18
N ALA A 31 -7.04 -1.05 5.11
CA ALA A 31 -7.99 -0.13 5.71
C ALA A 31 -8.85 -0.90 6.72
N GLY A 32 -8.88 -0.43 7.96
CA GLY A 32 -9.66 -1.08 9.01
C GLY A 32 -9.64 -0.31 10.31
N SER A 33 -10.22 -0.91 11.34
CA SER A 33 -10.07 -0.44 12.71
C SER A 33 -10.15 -1.62 13.66
N LYS A 34 -9.66 -1.45 14.89
CA LYS A 34 -9.72 -2.50 15.91
C LYS A 34 -11.17 -2.96 16.10
N GLY A 35 -11.44 -4.22 15.77
CA GLY A 35 -12.76 -4.85 15.87
C GLY A 35 -13.66 -4.77 14.64
N SER A 36 -13.30 -4.03 13.57
CA SER A 36 -14.13 -3.86 12.37
C SER A 36 -13.65 -4.61 11.12
N GLY A 37 -12.76 -5.60 11.28
CA GLY A 37 -12.07 -6.26 10.16
C GLY A 37 -11.13 -5.31 9.40
N TRP A 38 -10.13 -5.86 8.73
CA TRP A 38 -9.29 -5.12 7.79
C TRP A 38 -9.59 -5.57 6.37
N ARG A 39 -9.54 -4.61 5.44
CA ARG A 39 -9.68 -4.87 4.00
C ARG A 39 -8.51 -4.28 3.24
N PHE A 40 -8.13 -4.92 2.14
CA PHE A 40 -7.17 -4.34 1.22
C PHE A 40 -7.82 -3.45 0.18
N LEU A 41 -7.25 -2.26 0.02
CA LEU A 41 -7.48 -1.37 -1.09
C LEU A 41 -6.28 -1.49 -2.02
N LYS A 42 -6.55 -1.89 -3.27
CA LYS A 42 -5.52 -1.94 -4.32
C LYS A 42 -5.50 -0.62 -5.08
N PRO A 43 -4.31 -0.14 -5.47
CA PRO A 43 -4.22 1.03 -6.32
C PRO A 43 -4.75 0.72 -7.73
N PHE A 44 -5.15 1.75 -8.45
CA PHE A 44 -5.51 1.68 -9.86
C PHE A 44 -4.23 1.55 -10.70
N ASP A 45 -3.68 0.34 -10.78
CA ASP A 45 -2.41 0.00 -11.44
C ASP A 45 -2.32 0.41 -12.91
N ARG A 46 -3.44 0.44 -13.63
CA ARG A 46 -3.54 0.91 -15.03
C ARG A 46 -3.28 2.40 -15.21
N PHE A 47 -3.28 3.19 -14.15
CA PHE A 47 -3.10 4.62 -14.20
C PHE A 47 -1.96 5.06 -13.28
N GLN A 48 -0.83 5.42 -13.89
CA GLN A 48 0.37 5.80 -13.16
C GLN A 48 0.67 7.29 -13.35
N ILE A 49 0.86 8.01 -12.25
CA ILE A 49 1.29 9.41 -12.19
C ILE A 49 2.62 9.47 -11.44
N ALA A 50 3.68 9.89 -12.13
CA ALA A 50 5.01 10.06 -11.54
C ALA A 50 5.50 8.81 -10.77
N GLY A 51 5.29 7.62 -11.34
CA GLY A 51 5.66 6.33 -10.73
C GLY A 51 4.81 5.90 -9.53
N GLY A 52 3.73 6.63 -9.21
CA GLY A 52 2.71 6.20 -8.25
C GLY A 52 1.40 5.86 -8.95
N ALA A 53 0.56 5.04 -8.33
CA ALA A 53 -0.80 4.77 -8.76
C ALA A 53 -1.78 5.28 -7.69
N PRO A 54 -2.93 5.86 -8.07
CA PRO A 54 -3.89 6.36 -7.10
C PRO A 54 -4.57 5.20 -6.39
N VAL A 55 -4.84 5.37 -5.11
CA VAL A 55 -5.75 4.54 -4.32
C VAL A 55 -6.82 5.46 -3.74
N LEU A 56 -8.08 5.06 -3.88
CA LEU A 56 -9.20 5.80 -3.30
C LEU A 56 -9.38 5.34 -1.85
N LEU A 57 -9.03 6.22 -0.91
CA LEU A 57 -9.32 6.02 0.51
C LEU A 57 -10.83 6.19 0.77
N SER A 58 -11.31 5.64 1.89
CA SER A 58 -12.76 5.65 2.18
C SER A 58 -13.30 7.09 2.23
N PRO A 59 -14.21 7.50 1.33
CA PRO A 59 -14.64 8.89 1.21
C PRO A 59 -15.71 9.29 2.24
N LEU A 60 -16.32 8.32 2.91
CA LEU A 60 -17.38 8.56 3.89
C LEU A 60 -16.95 8.10 5.29
N PRO A 61 -17.38 8.81 6.35
CA PRO A 61 -17.18 8.35 7.71
C PRO A 61 -18.06 7.13 8.03
N PRO A 62 -17.69 6.30 9.04
CA PRO A 62 -16.50 6.42 9.88
C PRO A 62 -15.21 6.13 9.11
N PHE A 63 -14.23 7.03 9.21
CA PHE A 63 -12.97 6.86 8.50
C PHE A 63 -12.15 5.73 9.14
N PRO A 64 -11.72 4.73 8.37
CA PRO A 64 -10.84 3.68 8.90
C PRO A 64 -9.43 4.24 9.15
N THR A 65 -8.65 3.48 9.91
CA THR A 65 -7.20 3.63 9.94
C THR A 65 -6.63 2.99 8.68
N HIS A 66 -5.65 3.66 8.07
CA HIS A 66 -4.97 3.18 6.87
C HIS A 66 -3.53 2.79 7.22
N LEU A 67 -3.01 1.73 6.59
CA LEU A 67 -1.63 1.31 6.67
C LEU A 67 -1.12 0.91 5.29
N HIS A 68 0.10 1.35 4.95
CA HIS A 68 0.76 0.86 3.75
C HIS A 68 1.35 -0.52 3.99
N THR A 69 1.19 -1.38 3.00
CA THR A 69 1.82 -2.69 2.91
C THR A 69 2.50 -2.79 1.56
N LEU A 70 3.63 -3.48 1.50
CA LEU A 70 4.42 -3.56 0.28
C LEU A 70 5.00 -4.97 0.15
N PRO A 71 4.79 -5.65 -0.99
CA PRO A 71 5.51 -6.88 -1.27
C PRO A 71 7.00 -6.57 -1.41
N TRP A 72 7.87 -7.58 -1.32
CA TRP A 72 9.29 -7.35 -1.52
C TRP A 72 9.56 -6.86 -2.94
N LEU A 73 10.05 -5.63 -3.05
CA LEU A 73 10.44 -5.05 -4.35
C LEU A 73 11.90 -5.37 -4.69
N LEU A 74 12.72 -5.66 -3.69
CA LEU A 74 14.14 -5.92 -3.81
C LEU A 74 14.43 -7.33 -3.30
N VAL A 75 14.99 -8.17 -4.16
CA VAL A 75 15.27 -9.57 -3.86
C VAL A 75 16.71 -9.89 -4.25
N PRO A 76 17.57 -10.35 -3.34
CA PRO A 76 18.93 -10.71 -3.70
C PRO A 76 18.95 -11.98 -4.55
N ARG A 77 19.68 -11.93 -5.66
CA ARG A 77 20.04 -13.09 -6.49
C ARG A 77 21.54 -13.33 -6.40
N ALA A 78 22.00 -14.49 -6.89
CA ALA A 78 23.41 -14.85 -6.84
C ALA A 78 24.34 -13.80 -7.48
N GLY A 79 23.99 -13.29 -8.68
CA GLY A 79 24.81 -12.33 -9.43
C GLY A 79 24.30 -10.88 -9.47
N ALA A 80 23.09 -10.61 -9.00
CA ALA A 80 22.49 -9.27 -9.06
C ALA A 80 21.43 -9.07 -7.97
N LEU A 81 21.05 -7.82 -7.74
CA LEU A 81 19.83 -7.49 -7.03
C LEU A 81 18.66 -7.50 -8.04
N GLY A 82 17.68 -8.37 -7.81
CA GLY A 82 16.42 -8.34 -8.53
C GLY A 82 15.56 -7.19 -8.03
N VAL A 83 15.07 -6.38 -8.95
CA VAL A 83 14.27 -5.18 -8.67
C VAL A 83 12.97 -5.30 -9.43
N VAL A 84 11.88 -5.31 -8.68
CA VAL A 84 10.53 -5.38 -9.21
C VAL A 84 10.04 -3.99 -9.55
N GLN A 85 9.84 -3.75 -10.84
CA GLN A 85 9.39 -2.47 -11.38
C GLN A 85 7.89 -2.23 -11.16
N PRO A 86 7.42 -0.97 -11.27
CA PRO A 86 6.01 -0.63 -11.10
C PRO A 86 5.06 -1.33 -12.09
N ASP A 87 5.53 -1.61 -13.30
CA ASP A 87 4.80 -2.35 -14.34
C ASP A 87 4.78 -3.88 -14.11
N GLY A 88 5.48 -4.35 -13.08
CA GLY A 88 5.59 -5.75 -12.72
C GLY A 88 6.73 -6.50 -13.39
N THR A 89 7.51 -5.84 -14.26
CA THR A 89 8.74 -6.40 -14.82
C THR A 89 9.82 -6.51 -13.76
N GLU A 90 10.78 -7.41 -13.97
CA GLU A 90 11.96 -7.54 -13.11
C GLU A 90 13.18 -7.04 -13.86
N SER A 91 13.90 -6.11 -13.26
CA SER A 91 15.23 -5.68 -13.71
C SER A 91 16.29 -6.23 -12.76
N ALA A 92 17.44 -6.62 -13.28
CA ALA A 92 18.56 -7.09 -12.48
C ALA A 92 19.66 -6.03 -12.46
N VAL A 93 20.06 -5.58 -11.26
CA VAL A 93 21.18 -4.64 -11.08
C VAL A 93 22.39 -5.43 -10.56
N PRO A 94 23.50 -5.52 -11.30
CA PRO A 94 24.71 -6.21 -10.84
C PRO A 94 25.20 -5.64 -9.50
N TRP A 95 25.68 -6.51 -8.62
CA TRP A 95 26.10 -6.11 -7.27
C TRP A 95 27.22 -5.06 -7.28
N GLU A 96 28.09 -5.11 -8.29
CA GLU A 96 29.21 -4.20 -8.50
C GLU A 96 28.73 -2.80 -8.91
N ALA A 97 27.63 -2.72 -9.66
CA ALA A 97 27.05 -1.48 -10.16
C ALA A 97 26.16 -0.76 -9.13
N LEU A 98 25.74 -1.44 -8.06
CA LEU A 98 24.85 -0.88 -7.04
C LEU A 98 25.47 0.32 -6.33
N GLN A 99 24.79 1.45 -6.37
CA GLN A 99 25.10 2.67 -5.63
C GLN A 99 23.81 3.16 -4.97
N PRO A 100 23.35 2.50 -3.89
CA PRO A 100 22.10 2.85 -3.24
C PRO A 100 22.18 4.29 -2.71
N ARG A 101 21.26 5.14 -3.13
CA ARG A 101 21.10 6.53 -2.68
C ARG A 101 19.63 6.87 -2.53
N VAL A 102 19.27 7.54 -1.44
CA VAL A 102 17.90 8.05 -1.25
C VAL A 102 17.80 9.53 -1.57
N GLU A 103 16.84 9.90 -2.42
CA GLU A 103 16.37 11.28 -2.55
C GLU A 103 14.86 11.30 -2.32
N GLU A 104 14.43 12.03 -1.30
CA GLU A 104 13.04 12.09 -0.87
C GLU A 104 12.44 10.68 -0.66
N HIS A 105 11.46 10.31 -1.48
CA HIS A 105 10.74 9.03 -1.43
C HIS A 105 11.32 7.98 -2.40
N THR A 106 12.38 8.31 -3.14
CA THR A 106 12.90 7.45 -4.21
C THR A 106 14.26 6.88 -3.81
N LEU A 107 14.38 5.56 -3.88
CA LEU A 107 15.63 4.83 -3.74
C LEU A 107 16.24 4.63 -5.13
N TYR A 108 17.35 5.28 -5.39
CA TYR A 108 18.17 5.06 -6.59
C TYR A 108 19.13 3.91 -6.31
N LEU A 109 19.15 2.90 -7.18
CA LEU A 109 20.02 1.72 -7.04
C LEU A 109 21.22 1.80 -7.97
N ASP A 110 21.04 2.39 -9.15
CA ASP A 110 22.09 2.76 -10.09
C ASP A 110 21.64 4.01 -10.89
N VAL A 111 22.28 4.28 -12.03
CA VAL A 111 21.94 5.43 -12.90
C VAL A 111 20.59 5.29 -13.60
N LYS A 112 20.09 4.06 -13.81
CA LYS A 112 18.90 3.76 -14.63
C LYS A 112 17.72 3.22 -13.81
N THR A 113 17.98 2.72 -12.62
CA THR A 113 17.08 1.92 -11.81
C THR A 113 16.80 2.65 -10.51
N SER A 114 15.55 3.04 -10.34
CA SER A 114 15.06 3.65 -9.10
C SER A 114 13.73 3.03 -8.69
N VAL A 115 13.46 3.06 -7.40
CA VAL A 115 12.25 2.50 -6.81
C VAL A 115 11.61 3.53 -5.90
N ARG A 116 10.35 3.88 -6.16
CA ARG A 116 9.59 4.80 -5.32
C ARG A 116 9.06 4.05 -4.09
N MET A 117 9.45 4.51 -2.91
CA MET A 117 9.02 3.96 -1.64
C MET A 117 7.86 4.78 -1.04
N PRO A 118 7.04 4.19 -0.15
CA PRO A 118 5.92 4.90 0.46
C PRO A 118 6.35 6.14 1.28
N THR A 119 7.45 6.03 2.02
CA THR A 119 7.97 7.10 2.89
C THR A 119 9.49 7.22 2.77
N VAL A 120 10.02 8.38 3.14
CA VAL A 120 11.46 8.64 3.20
C VAL A 120 12.15 7.67 4.17
N ALA A 121 11.52 7.39 5.32
CA ALA A 121 12.02 6.45 6.31
C ALA A 121 12.17 5.03 5.73
N VAL A 122 11.18 4.57 4.96
CA VAL A 122 11.24 3.27 4.27
C VAL A 122 12.33 3.26 3.21
N ALA A 123 12.48 4.34 2.43
CA ALA A 123 13.57 4.45 1.46
C ALA A 123 14.95 4.33 2.12
N ARG A 124 15.18 5.03 3.23
CA ARG A 124 16.43 4.93 4.02
C ARG A 124 16.63 3.56 4.63
N HIS A 125 15.57 2.91 5.09
CA HIS A 125 15.66 1.54 5.58
C HIS A 125 16.14 0.58 4.47
N TYR A 126 15.57 0.68 3.28
CA TYR A 126 16.00 -0.13 2.14
C TYR A 126 17.39 0.23 1.62
N GLU A 127 17.80 1.49 1.68
CA GLU A 127 19.18 1.92 1.37
C GLU A 127 20.19 1.22 2.29
N ALA A 128 19.94 1.24 3.60
CA ALA A 128 20.78 0.55 4.58
C ALA A 128 20.79 -0.96 4.36
N LEU A 129 19.61 -1.56 4.11
CA LEU A 129 19.47 -3.00 3.86
C LEU A 129 20.23 -3.45 2.60
N VAL A 130 20.10 -2.71 1.49
CA VAL A 130 20.82 -3.00 0.25
C VAL A 130 22.33 -2.79 0.44
N GLY A 131 22.73 -1.76 1.19
CA GLY A 131 24.12 -1.54 1.57
C GLY A 131 24.72 -2.71 2.35
N GLU A 132 23.98 -3.26 3.31
CA GLU A 132 24.36 -4.46 4.06
C GLU A 132 24.48 -5.67 3.12
N TRP A 133 23.46 -5.93 2.30
CA TRP A 133 23.47 -7.05 1.36
C TRP A 133 24.63 -6.99 0.37
N LYS A 134 24.98 -5.79 -0.12
CA LYS A 134 26.11 -5.60 -1.03
C LYS A 134 27.41 -6.11 -0.42
N ALA A 135 27.63 -5.91 0.87
CA ALA A 135 28.84 -6.34 1.59
C ALA A 135 28.91 -7.85 1.90
N LEU A 136 27.78 -8.57 1.79
CA LEU A 136 27.70 -10.00 2.08
C LEU A 136 28.02 -10.86 0.85
N GLY A 137 28.43 -12.12 1.06
CA GLY A 137 28.52 -13.12 -0.01
C GLY A 137 27.15 -13.72 -0.38
N PRO A 138 27.02 -14.45 -1.51
CA PRO A 138 25.73 -14.94 -2.02
C PRO A 138 24.87 -15.70 -1.01
N ASP A 139 25.45 -16.67 -0.29
CA ASP A 139 24.70 -17.47 0.69
C ASP A 139 24.24 -16.64 1.89
N LYS A 140 25.13 -15.76 2.39
CA LYS A 140 24.81 -14.84 3.48
C LYS A 140 23.75 -13.81 3.08
N ARG A 141 23.71 -13.37 1.82
CA ARG A 141 22.64 -12.51 1.28
C ARG A 141 21.29 -13.23 1.29
N ARG A 142 21.28 -14.51 0.88
CA ARG A 142 20.08 -15.36 0.92
C ARG A 142 19.56 -15.46 2.36
N GLU A 143 20.42 -15.79 3.32
CA GLU A 143 20.07 -15.88 4.74
C GLU A 143 19.57 -14.54 5.30
N ALA A 144 20.25 -13.43 4.99
CA ALA A 144 19.86 -12.09 5.40
C ALA A 144 18.48 -11.70 4.85
N PHE A 145 18.18 -12.07 3.60
CA PHE A 145 16.85 -11.88 3.03
C PHE A 145 15.80 -12.74 3.71
N LEU A 146 16.07 -14.03 3.98
CA LEU A 146 15.12 -14.89 4.69
C LEU A 146 14.81 -14.37 6.10
N LYS A 147 15.80 -13.77 6.77
CA LYS A 147 15.61 -13.08 8.05
C LYS A 147 14.71 -11.84 7.89
N HIS A 148 15.01 -10.97 6.93
CA HIS A 148 14.18 -9.80 6.61
C HIS A 148 12.74 -10.18 6.23
N ALA A 149 12.59 -11.24 5.44
CA ALA A 149 11.30 -11.77 5.04
C ALA A 149 10.47 -12.24 6.24
N ARG A 150 11.09 -12.95 7.20
CA ARG A 150 10.43 -13.34 8.45
C ARG A 150 9.99 -12.13 9.26
N GLU A 151 10.84 -11.12 9.42
CA GLU A 151 10.53 -9.89 10.16
C GLU A 151 9.35 -9.12 9.51
N THR A 152 9.32 -9.05 8.17
CA THR A 152 8.24 -8.35 7.43
C THR A 152 6.94 -9.14 7.34
N LEU A 153 6.96 -10.45 7.55
CA LEU A 153 5.79 -11.34 7.57
C LEU A 153 5.21 -11.56 8.98
N GLU A 154 5.87 -11.07 10.03
CA GLU A 154 5.46 -11.32 11.41
C GLU A 154 4.14 -10.61 11.77
N ALA A 155 3.09 -11.38 12.07
CA ALA A 155 1.77 -10.85 12.44
C ALA A 155 1.77 -9.97 13.69
N LYS A 156 2.57 -10.30 14.71
CA LYS A 156 2.68 -9.49 15.93
C LYS A 156 3.15 -8.06 15.66
N SER A 157 4.03 -7.90 14.68
CA SER A 157 4.49 -6.58 14.25
C SER A 157 3.35 -5.77 13.64
N VAL A 158 2.46 -6.42 12.88
CA VAL A 158 1.27 -5.80 12.29
C VAL A 158 0.26 -5.42 13.36
N GLU A 159 -0.01 -6.29 14.33
CA GLU A 159 -0.93 -5.99 15.42
C GLU A 159 -0.49 -4.74 16.19
N ALA A 160 0.80 -4.64 16.52
CA ALA A 160 1.37 -3.47 17.18
C ALA A 160 1.24 -2.20 16.32
N LEU A 161 1.50 -2.29 15.00
CA LEU A 161 1.34 -1.17 14.06
C LEU A 161 -0.14 -0.74 13.93
N CYS A 162 -1.06 -1.69 13.85
CA CYS A 162 -2.50 -1.47 13.81
C CYS A 162 -3.00 -0.74 15.06
N ASP A 163 -2.59 -1.19 16.24
CA ASP A 163 -2.94 -0.59 17.52
C ASP A 163 -2.33 0.81 17.68
N GLN A 164 -1.05 0.97 17.32
CA GLN A 164 -0.36 2.24 17.34
C GLN A 164 -1.04 3.26 16.41
N SER A 165 -1.25 2.91 15.14
CA SER A 165 -1.88 3.79 14.14
C SER A 165 -3.32 4.12 14.51
N THR A 166 -4.09 3.15 15.03
CA THR A 166 -5.45 3.37 15.53
C THR A 166 -5.45 4.38 16.68
N LYS A 167 -4.56 4.22 17.66
CA LYS A 167 -4.44 5.11 18.82
C LYS A 167 -4.02 6.52 18.43
N GLN A 168 -3.03 6.64 17.55
CA GLN A 168 -2.52 7.92 17.04
C GLN A 168 -3.60 8.72 16.30
N THR A 169 -4.40 8.04 15.47
CA THR A 169 -5.34 8.69 14.57
C THR A 169 -6.76 8.83 15.13
N ARG A 170 -7.12 8.14 16.22
CA ARG A 170 -8.51 8.10 16.74
C ARG A 170 -9.15 9.49 16.88
N ARG A 171 -8.47 10.42 17.55
CA ARG A 171 -9.00 11.80 17.76
C ARG A 171 -9.13 12.57 16.46
N LEU A 172 -8.14 12.45 15.56
CA LEU A 172 -8.16 13.09 14.25
C LEU A 172 -9.29 12.54 13.38
N ARG A 173 -9.54 11.23 13.42
CA ARG A 173 -10.63 10.57 12.67
C ARG A 173 -12.00 10.98 13.20
N MET A 174 -12.18 11.05 14.52
CA MET A 174 -13.44 11.50 15.13
C MET A 174 -13.76 12.95 14.75
N LEU A 175 -12.80 13.87 14.94
CA LEU A 175 -13.01 15.28 14.56
C LEU A 175 -13.11 15.45 13.04
N GLY A 176 -12.39 14.65 12.26
CA GLY A 176 -12.50 14.64 10.80
C GLY A 176 -13.88 14.17 10.32
N ALA A 177 -14.44 13.12 10.93
CA ALA A 177 -15.80 12.65 10.64
C ALA A 177 -16.85 13.70 11.04
N PHE A 178 -16.65 14.35 12.19
CA PHE A 178 -17.50 15.46 12.61
C PHE A 178 -17.44 16.64 11.62
N LEU A 179 -16.24 17.04 11.19
CA LEU A 179 -16.04 18.07 10.16
C LEU A 179 -16.73 17.72 8.85
N PHE A 180 -16.66 16.46 8.41
CA PHE A 180 -17.37 15.98 7.23
C PHE A 180 -18.89 16.21 7.35
N TRP A 181 -19.50 15.75 8.44
CA TRP A 181 -20.94 15.94 8.68
C TRP A 181 -21.32 17.41 8.87
N TRP A 182 -20.44 18.21 9.47
CA TRP A 182 -20.65 19.64 9.61
C TRP A 182 -20.70 20.34 8.26
N CYS A 183 -19.75 20.04 7.36
CA CYS A 183 -19.68 20.66 6.04
C CYS A 183 -20.77 20.17 5.08
N PHE A 184 -20.95 18.86 4.94
CA PHE A 184 -21.85 18.27 3.94
C PHE A 184 -23.28 18.01 4.44
N GLY A 185 -23.47 17.96 5.75
CA GLY A 185 -24.78 17.81 6.38
C GLY A 185 -25.30 19.15 6.92
N VAL A 186 -24.71 19.61 8.02
CA VAL A 186 -25.22 20.75 8.80
C VAL A 186 -25.25 22.03 7.99
N ILE A 187 -24.11 22.45 7.42
CA ILE A 187 -24.00 23.68 6.63
C ILE A 187 -24.92 23.62 5.40
N ALA A 188 -24.92 22.50 4.67
CA ALA A 188 -25.74 22.33 3.48
C ALA A 188 -27.25 22.46 3.77
N VAL A 189 -27.72 21.84 4.87
CA VAL A 189 -29.13 21.91 5.30
C VAL A 189 -29.49 23.31 5.79
N ILE A 190 -28.67 23.91 6.67
CA ILE A 190 -28.94 25.23 7.24
C ILE A 190 -28.94 26.30 6.15
N TYR A 191 -27.97 26.27 5.23
CA TYR A 191 -27.93 27.23 4.13
C TYR A 191 -29.13 27.07 3.19
N ARG A 192 -29.57 25.83 2.91
CA ARG A 192 -30.77 25.58 2.10
C ARG A 192 -32.04 26.17 2.74
N TRP A 193 -32.16 26.15 4.07
CA TRP A 193 -33.39 26.53 4.78
C TRP A 193 -33.38 28.00 5.18
N PHE A 194 -32.25 28.53 5.62
CA PHE A 194 -32.13 29.87 6.21
C PHE A 194 -31.34 30.87 5.35
N GLY A 195 -30.78 30.43 4.21
CA GLY A 195 -29.99 31.29 3.31
C GLY A 195 -28.86 32.01 4.03
N GLU A 196 -28.80 33.34 3.86
CA GLU A 196 -27.77 34.23 4.42
C GLU A 196 -28.15 34.83 5.79
N SER A 197 -28.98 34.15 6.56
CA SER A 197 -29.35 34.60 7.91
C SER A 197 -28.14 34.69 8.87
N ALA A 198 -28.28 35.48 9.94
CA ALA A 198 -27.31 35.53 11.03
C ALA A 198 -27.05 34.13 11.67
N GLN A 199 -28.06 33.27 11.69
CA GLN A 199 -27.94 31.90 12.19
C GLN A 199 -27.00 31.06 11.32
N ALA A 200 -27.13 31.18 10.00
CA ALA A 200 -26.22 30.52 9.06
C ALA A 200 -24.78 31.04 9.26
N LEU A 201 -24.59 32.35 9.42
CA LEU A 201 -23.27 32.94 9.69
C LEU A 201 -22.64 32.41 10.98
N VAL A 202 -23.40 32.23 12.07
CA VAL A 202 -22.89 31.62 13.31
C VAL A 202 -22.40 30.19 13.07
N VAL A 203 -23.13 29.39 12.28
CA VAL A 203 -22.75 28.02 11.94
C VAL A 203 -21.46 27.99 11.10
N PHE A 204 -21.31 28.91 10.15
CA PHE A 204 -20.07 29.09 9.39
C PHE A 204 -18.91 29.54 10.29
N ALA A 205 -19.15 30.42 11.27
CA ALA A 205 -18.14 30.91 12.20
C ALA A 205 -17.57 29.82 13.13
N MET A 206 -18.30 28.73 13.35
CA MET A 206 -17.81 27.57 14.11
C MET A 206 -16.79 26.73 13.31
N LEU A 207 -16.79 26.82 11.99
CA LEU A 207 -15.92 26.00 11.13
C LEU A 207 -14.43 26.26 11.38
N PRO A 208 -13.94 27.53 11.47
CA PRO A 208 -12.57 27.83 11.89
C PRO A 208 -12.18 27.22 13.24
N VAL A 209 -13.09 27.16 14.21
CA VAL A 209 -12.81 26.56 15.52
C VAL A 209 -12.46 25.08 15.36
N PHE A 210 -13.25 24.35 14.55
CA PHE A 210 -13.01 22.94 14.30
C PHE A 210 -11.76 22.68 13.46
N THR A 211 -11.50 23.47 12.42
CA THR A 211 -10.32 23.30 11.55
C THR A 211 -9.02 23.66 12.28
N ILE A 212 -9.00 24.73 13.07
CA ILE A 212 -7.85 25.09 13.92
C ILE A 212 -7.61 24.01 14.98
N THR A 213 -8.67 23.50 15.62
CA THR A 213 -8.56 22.40 16.59
C THR A 213 -7.96 21.15 15.95
N GLN A 214 -8.39 20.81 14.73
CA GLN A 214 -7.87 19.68 13.98
C GLN A 214 -6.40 19.87 13.60
N ALA A 215 -6.02 21.06 13.11
CA ALA A 215 -4.63 21.39 12.79
C ALA A 215 -3.71 21.32 14.02
N TRP A 216 -4.18 21.82 15.17
CA TRP A 216 -3.46 21.72 16.45
C TRP A 216 -3.31 20.27 16.90
N LEU A 217 -4.39 19.47 16.84
CA LEU A 217 -4.33 18.04 17.15
C LEU A 217 -3.35 17.31 16.22
N PHE A 218 -3.34 17.63 14.93
CA PHE A 218 -2.42 17.04 13.96
C PHE A 218 -0.96 17.34 14.33
N LEU A 219 -0.63 18.59 14.64
CA LEU A 219 0.71 18.98 15.10
C LEU A 219 1.09 18.31 16.42
N ARG A 220 0.12 18.17 17.34
CA ARG A 220 0.34 17.50 18.62
C ARG A 220 0.62 16.01 18.44
N VAL A 221 -0.17 15.30 17.64
CA VAL A 221 0.00 13.86 17.38
C VAL A 221 1.33 13.60 16.68
N THR A 222 1.63 14.33 15.60
CA THR A 222 2.89 14.17 14.87
C THR A 222 4.12 14.47 15.74
N ARG A 223 4.04 15.47 16.63
CA ARG A 223 5.12 15.72 17.61
C ARG A 223 5.21 14.65 18.69
N GLN A 224 4.09 14.23 19.27
CA GLN A 224 4.04 13.28 20.39
C GLN A 224 4.56 11.90 19.99
N TYR A 225 4.27 11.47 18.76
CA TYR A 225 4.60 10.14 18.27
C TYR A 225 5.78 10.12 17.28
N GLY A 226 6.46 11.26 17.07
CA GLY A 226 7.62 11.33 16.17
C GLY A 226 7.31 11.07 14.70
N VAL A 227 6.05 11.17 14.26
CA VAL A 227 5.66 10.83 12.88
C VAL A 227 6.21 11.87 11.90
N GLU A 228 7.09 11.43 11.01
CA GLU A 228 7.72 12.28 9.98
C GLU A 228 6.75 12.52 8.81
N VAL A 229 6.00 13.62 8.88
CA VAL A 229 5.15 14.07 7.77
C VAL A 229 5.86 15.18 6.97
N PRO A 230 6.06 15.01 5.65
CA PRO A 230 6.62 16.08 4.80
C PRO A 230 5.81 17.37 4.88
N TYR A 231 6.51 18.50 4.99
CA TYR A 231 5.91 19.83 5.08
C TYR A 231 4.85 19.97 6.19
N ARG A 232 5.03 19.27 7.32
CA ARG A 232 4.08 19.20 8.44
C ARG A 232 3.43 20.54 8.81
N ARG A 233 4.20 21.63 8.91
CA ARG A 233 3.68 22.97 9.28
C ARG A 233 2.79 23.56 8.19
N TRP A 234 3.17 23.42 6.92
CA TRP A 234 2.37 23.88 5.79
C TRP A 234 1.08 23.08 5.65
N LYS A 235 1.13 21.76 5.86
CA LYS A 235 -0.09 20.94 5.92
C LYS A 235 -1.02 21.34 7.05
N ALA A 236 -0.48 21.63 8.24
CA ALA A 236 -1.29 22.12 9.36
C ALA A 236 -1.93 23.48 9.05
N LEU A 237 -1.21 24.37 8.36
CA LEU A 237 -1.76 25.64 7.88
C LEU A 237 -2.90 25.41 6.89
N GLY A 238 -2.71 24.51 5.92
CA GLY A 238 -3.75 24.08 4.99
C GLY A 238 -4.97 23.54 5.73
N MET A 239 -4.79 22.64 6.69
CA MET A 239 -5.87 22.13 7.54
C MET A 239 -6.60 23.22 8.33
N ALA A 240 -5.91 24.28 8.78
CA ALA A 240 -6.55 25.36 9.52
C ALA A 240 -7.53 26.19 8.65
N PHE A 241 -7.22 26.35 7.37
CA PHE A 241 -8.03 27.16 6.43
C PHE A 241 -8.93 26.34 5.51
N LEU A 242 -8.60 25.08 5.25
CA LEU A 242 -9.26 24.22 4.27
C LEU A 242 -9.92 23.03 4.98
N PRO A 243 -11.26 23.03 5.14
CA PRO A 243 -11.95 22.00 5.93
C PRO A 243 -11.88 20.60 5.31
N HIS A 244 -11.71 20.49 3.98
CA HIS A 244 -11.51 19.20 3.32
C HIS A 244 -10.18 18.56 3.73
N GLN A 245 -9.10 19.34 3.82
CA GLN A 245 -7.80 18.86 4.31
C GLN A 245 -7.85 18.52 5.80
N ALA A 246 -8.55 19.34 6.60
CA ALA A 246 -8.77 19.06 8.02
C ALA A 246 -9.48 17.72 8.24
N ALA A 247 -10.54 17.44 7.46
CA ALA A 247 -11.28 16.19 7.55
C ALA A 247 -10.41 14.95 7.26
N ARG A 248 -9.38 15.09 6.43
CA ARG A 248 -8.43 14.01 6.05
C ARG A 248 -7.11 14.01 6.83
N ALA A 249 -6.98 14.83 7.89
CA ALA A 249 -5.73 14.95 8.64
C ALA A 249 -5.18 13.62 9.20
N ALA A 250 -6.08 12.68 9.53
CA ALA A 250 -5.71 11.36 10.01
C ALA A 250 -4.92 10.54 8.97
N ASP A 251 -5.22 10.67 7.68
CA ASP A 251 -4.56 9.89 6.63
C ASP A 251 -3.09 10.26 6.50
N HIS A 252 -2.75 11.55 6.62
CA HIS A 252 -1.36 11.99 6.63
C HIS A 252 -0.53 11.36 7.75
N VAL A 253 -1.14 11.05 8.90
CA VAL A 253 -0.46 10.38 10.02
C VAL A 253 -0.42 8.86 9.80
N SER A 254 -1.54 8.29 9.37
CA SER A 254 -1.68 6.85 9.09
C SER A 254 -0.74 6.37 7.98
N LEU A 255 -0.47 7.20 6.98
CA LEU A 255 0.35 6.84 5.82
C LEU A 255 1.82 7.22 5.96
N ALA A 256 2.19 7.98 6.99
CA ALA A 256 3.58 8.38 7.27
C ALA A 256 4.32 7.40 8.20
N GLN A 257 3.93 6.13 8.19
CA GLN A 257 4.56 5.10 9.05
C GLN A 257 5.95 4.73 8.53
N GLU A 258 6.86 4.45 9.45
CA GLU A 258 8.26 4.11 9.15
C GLU A 258 8.44 2.65 8.73
N ARG A 259 7.54 1.77 9.18
CA ARG A 259 7.56 0.34 8.88
C ARG A 259 6.45 -0.01 7.92
N VAL A 260 6.79 -0.82 6.93
CA VAL A 260 5.86 -1.30 5.91
C VAL A 260 5.91 -2.82 5.93
N PRO A 261 4.92 -3.48 6.55
CA PRO A 261 4.85 -4.94 6.57
C PRO A 261 4.51 -5.50 5.18
N HIS A 262 4.83 -6.78 5.00
CA HIS A 262 4.39 -7.53 3.83
C HIS A 262 2.86 -7.72 3.88
N PRO A 263 2.12 -7.67 2.75
CA PRO A 263 0.66 -7.81 2.76
C PRO A 263 0.18 -9.09 3.47
N LEU A 264 0.90 -10.21 3.32
CA LEU A 264 0.51 -11.47 3.96
C LEU A 264 0.65 -11.47 5.49
N ALA A 265 1.39 -10.52 6.08
CA ALA A 265 1.48 -10.39 7.53
C ALA A 265 0.11 -10.08 8.17
N PHE A 266 -0.84 -9.54 7.40
CA PHE A 266 -2.21 -9.26 7.83
C PHE A 266 -3.13 -10.49 7.88
N HIS A 267 -2.62 -11.71 7.72
CA HIS A 267 -3.45 -12.92 7.65
C HIS A 267 -4.47 -13.09 8.81
N GLU A 268 -4.11 -12.70 10.05
CA GLU A 268 -5.01 -12.75 11.21
C GLU A 268 -6.08 -11.65 11.22
N HIS A 269 -5.92 -10.62 10.38
CA HIS A 269 -6.78 -9.43 10.34
C HIS A 269 -7.71 -9.38 9.13
N LEU A 270 -7.48 -10.25 8.14
CA LEU A 270 -8.23 -10.33 6.90
C LEU A 270 -9.23 -11.47 6.93
N ASP A 271 -10.28 -11.33 6.13
CA ASP A 271 -11.14 -12.46 5.81
C ASP A 271 -10.33 -13.54 5.08
N LYS A 272 -10.65 -14.82 5.34
CA LYS A 272 -9.94 -15.97 4.76
C LYS A 272 -9.83 -15.87 3.24
N ASP A 273 -10.91 -15.50 2.55
CA ASP A 273 -10.91 -15.39 1.08
C ASP A 273 -10.01 -14.27 0.57
N ALA A 274 -9.99 -13.12 1.27
CA ALA A 274 -9.10 -12.01 0.94
C ALA A 274 -7.63 -12.39 1.15
N PHE A 275 -7.33 -13.11 2.25
CA PHE A 275 -6.01 -13.66 2.51
C PHE A 275 -5.58 -14.68 1.45
N LEU A 276 -6.45 -15.64 1.09
CA LEU A 276 -6.16 -16.63 0.06
C LEU A 276 -5.92 -15.99 -1.31
N ALA A 277 -6.75 -15.02 -1.70
CA ALA A 277 -6.56 -14.29 -2.94
C ALA A 277 -5.21 -13.55 -2.96
N ALA A 278 -4.81 -12.99 -1.82
CA ALA A 278 -3.50 -12.36 -1.67
C ALA A 278 -2.35 -13.37 -1.75
N ALA A 279 -2.44 -14.48 -1.02
CA ALA A 279 -1.45 -15.54 -0.97
C ALA A 279 -1.20 -16.12 -2.37
N ARG A 280 -2.26 -16.46 -3.11
CA ARG A 280 -2.18 -16.96 -4.49
C ARG A 280 -1.53 -15.96 -5.44
N GLY A 281 -1.89 -14.69 -5.33
CA GLY A 281 -1.31 -13.63 -6.17
C GLY A 281 0.19 -13.46 -5.94
N LEU A 282 0.58 -13.37 -4.66
CA LEU A 282 1.98 -13.13 -4.26
C LEU A 282 2.84 -14.37 -4.46
N TRP A 283 2.32 -15.57 -4.18
CA TRP A 283 3.00 -16.84 -4.47
C TRP A 283 3.34 -16.97 -5.95
N ARG A 284 2.36 -16.79 -6.83
CA ARG A 284 2.59 -16.94 -8.28
C ARG A 284 3.60 -15.94 -8.82
N ALA A 285 3.57 -14.71 -8.30
CA ALA A 285 4.54 -13.69 -8.66
C ALA A 285 5.96 -14.02 -8.19
N ALA A 286 6.10 -14.65 -7.02
CA ALA A 286 7.37 -15.05 -6.41
C ALA A 286 7.95 -16.36 -7.00
N ARG A 287 7.09 -17.35 -7.27
CA ARG A 287 7.49 -18.68 -7.75
C ARG A 287 7.77 -18.71 -9.24
N TYR A 288 6.89 -18.12 -10.04
CA TYR A 288 6.89 -18.22 -11.50
C TYR A 288 7.40 -16.92 -12.13
N VAL A 289 8.69 -16.63 -11.92
CA VAL A 289 9.38 -15.46 -12.48
C VAL A 289 9.51 -15.53 -14.02
N PRO A 290 9.73 -14.42 -14.74
CA PRO A 290 9.97 -14.47 -16.19
C PRO A 290 11.09 -15.47 -16.55
N GLY A 291 10.86 -16.30 -17.57
CA GLY A 291 11.78 -17.36 -17.99
C GLY A 291 11.83 -18.59 -17.07
N TRP A 292 10.92 -18.71 -16.10
CA TRP A 292 10.84 -19.86 -15.20
C TRP A 292 10.67 -21.19 -15.97
N LYS A 293 11.34 -22.22 -15.46
CA LYS A 293 11.29 -23.60 -15.94
C LYS A 293 10.96 -24.55 -14.79
N ALA A 294 10.29 -25.66 -15.06
CA ALA A 294 9.84 -26.63 -14.05
C ALA A 294 11.00 -27.21 -13.21
N ALA A 295 12.17 -27.41 -13.84
CA ALA A 295 13.38 -27.90 -13.17
C ALA A 295 14.20 -26.81 -12.44
N ALA A 296 13.76 -25.55 -12.46
CA ALA A 296 14.50 -24.45 -11.84
C ALA A 296 14.38 -24.48 -10.31
N GLU A 297 15.48 -24.10 -9.64
CA GLU A 297 15.52 -23.91 -8.19
C GLU A 297 14.44 -22.94 -7.72
N LEU A 298 14.00 -23.11 -6.48
CA LEU A 298 13.01 -22.25 -5.85
C LEU A 298 13.63 -20.86 -5.59
N PRO A 299 13.03 -19.77 -6.13
CA PRO A 299 13.45 -18.41 -5.79
C PRO A 299 13.39 -18.18 -4.27
N VAL A 300 14.32 -17.38 -3.72
CA VAL A 300 14.44 -17.16 -2.27
C VAL A 300 13.18 -16.55 -1.65
N GLU A 301 12.49 -15.70 -2.38
CA GLU A 301 11.20 -15.12 -2.02
C GLU A 301 10.10 -16.19 -1.96
N ALA A 302 10.09 -17.15 -2.88
CA ALA A 302 9.13 -18.26 -2.85
C ALA A 302 9.47 -19.21 -1.68
N GLU A 303 10.75 -19.45 -1.39
CA GLU A 303 11.17 -20.19 -0.20
C GLU A 303 10.67 -19.52 1.10
N ALA A 304 10.80 -18.19 1.19
CA ALA A 304 10.31 -17.43 2.34
C ALA A 304 8.79 -17.55 2.51
N LEU A 305 8.04 -17.44 1.41
CA LEU A 305 6.59 -17.60 1.41
C LEU A 305 6.16 -19.02 1.78
N GLU A 306 6.84 -20.05 1.26
CA GLU A 306 6.54 -21.45 1.59
C GLU A 306 6.80 -21.76 3.07
N LYS A 307 7.86 -21.19 3.66
CA LYS A 307 8.09 -21.27 5.12
C LYS A 307 6.95 -20.61 5.88
N PHE A 308 6.56 -19.40 5.50
CA PHE A 308 5.46 -18.68 6.12
C PHE A 308 4.13 -19.44 6.00
N PHE A 309 3.79 -19.98 4.83
CA PHE A 309 2.58 -20.76 4.62
C PHE A 309 2.53 -22.01 5.49
N ARG A 310 3.66 -22.69 5.68
CA ARG A 310 3.76 -23.78 6.65
C ARG A 310 3.51 -23.31 8.09
N ASP A 311 4.10 -22.19 8.48
CA ASP A 311 3.94 -21.63 9.83
C ASP A 311 2.48 -21.27 10.14
N VAL A 312 1.71 -20.82 9.13
CA VAL A 312 0.28 -20.49 9.27
C VAL A 312 -0.65 -21.67 8.92
N ASN A 313 -0.13 -22.89 8.77
CA ASN A 313 -0.88 -24.11 8.41
C ASN A 313 -1.71 -23.98 7.11
N LEU A 314 -1.19 -23.29 6.10
CA LEU A 314 -1.80 -23.17 4.79
C LEU A 314 -1.27 -24.24 3.83
N GLY A 315 -2.16 -25.07 3.28
CA GLY A 315 -1.77 -26.16 2.38
C GLY A 315 -1.40 -25.66 0.98
N ALA A 316 -0.54 -26.40 0.27
CA ALA A 316 -0.13 -26.07 -1.10
C ALA A 316 -1.32 -25.94 -2.07
N ALA A 317 -2.35 -26.76 -1.91
CA ALA A 317 -3.57 -26.68 -2.71
C ALA A 317 -4.35 -25.36 -2.51
N ASP A 318 -4.15 -24.67 -1.39
CA ASP A 318 -4.84 -23.42 -1.09
C ASP A 318 -4.17 -22.21 -1.76
N TYR A 319 -2.83 -22.13 -1.74
CA TYR A 319 -2.06 -21.00 -2.28
C TYR A 319 -1.55 -21.21 -3.71
N ASP A 320 -1.45 -22.46 -4.18
CA ASP A 320 -1.09 -22.81 -5.55
C ASP A 320 -2.10 -23.80 -6.18
N PRO A 321 -3.40 -23.42 -6.25
CA PRO A 321 -4.40 -24.30 -6.81
C PRO A 321 -4.21 -24.45 -8.33
N VAL A 322 -4.32 -25.68 -8.83
CA VAL A 322 -4.47 -25.93 -10.26
C VAL A 322 -5.74 -25.22 -10.74
N PRO A 323 -5.67 -24.35 -11.77
CA PRO A 323 -6.84 -23.65 -12.26
C PRO A 323 -7.90 -24.61 -12.80
N GLY A 324 -9.17 -24.23 -12.73
CA GLY A 324 -10.26 -24.96 -13.39
C GLY A 324 -10.14 -24.82 -14.91
N LEU A 325 -9.49 -25.79 -15.55
CA LEU A 325 -9.27 -25.80 -17.00
C LEU A 325 -10.52 -26.25 -17.76
N GLY A 326 -10.86 -25.53 -18.83
CA GLY A 326 -11.92 -25.94 -19.76
C GLY A 326 -11.61 -27.29 -20.42
N VAL A 327 -12.65 -27.94 -20.97
CA VAL A 327 -12.57 -29.31 -21.53
C VAL A 327 -11.46 -29.47 -22.57
N ASN A 328 -11.17 -28.42 -23.33
CA ASN A 328 -10.22 -28.45 -24.46
C ASN A 328 -8.82 -27.90 -24.12
N ALA A 329 -8.59 -27.46 -22.88
CA ALA A 329 -7.29 -26.94 -22.49
C ALA A 329 -6.33 -28.10 -22.14
N VAL A 330 -5.21 -28.16 -22.85
CA VAL A 330 -4.15 -29.18 -22.66
C VAL A 330 -3.02 -28.68 -21.76
N ALA A 331 -2.84 -27.37 -21.67
CA ALA A 331 -1.82 -26.74 -20.85
C ALA A 331 -2.32 -25.42 -20.22
N TRP A 332 -1.60 -24.91 -19.22
CA TRP A 332 -1.86 -23.60 -18.63
C TRP A 332 -0.59 -22.91 -18.18
N CYS A 333 -0.64 -21.59 -18.10
CA CYS A 333 0.43 -20.82 -17.48
C CYS A 333 0.25 -20.80 -15.95
N PRO A 334 1.21 -21.28 -15.15
CA PRO A 334 1.08 -21.28 -13.68
C PRO A 334 1.13 -19.86 -13.07
N ARG A 335 1.62 -18.85 -13.80
CA ARG A 335 1.66 -17.46 -13.34
C ARG A 335 0.32 -16.74 -13.52
N CYS A 336 -0.20 -16.68 -14.74
CA CYS A 336 -1.44 -15.95 -15.05
C CYS A 336 -2.71 -16.82 -15.07
N HIS A 337 -2.56 -18.14 -15.03
CA HIS A 337 -3.63 -19.14 -15.18
C HIS A 337 -4.35 -19.11 -16.53
N ALA A 338 -3.77 -18.48 -17.56
CA ALA A 338 -4.31 -18.55 -18.90
C ALA A 338 -4.27 -20.01 -19.41
N PRO A 339 -5.40 -20.54 -19.93
CA PRO A 339 -5.44 -21.86 -20.55
C PRO A 339 -4.90 -21.81 -21.98
N PHE A 340 -4.25 -22.90 -22.41
CA PHE A 340 -3.69 -23.07 -23.74
C PHE A 340 -4.30 -24.30 -24.43
N LEU A 341 -4.71 -24.12 -25.68
CA LEU A 341 -5.31 -25.17 -26.52
C LEU A 341 -4.25 -25.98 -27.29
N LYS A 342 -3.03 -25.46 -27.40
CA LYS A 342 -1.90 -26.11 -28.06
C LYS A 342 -0.83 -26.41 -27.01
N ALA A 343 0.00 -27.41 -27.29
CA ALA A 343 1.19 -27.71 -26.52
C ALA A 343 2.31 -26.70 -26.80
N ASP A 344 2.00 -25.41 -26.63
CA ASP A 344 3.03 -24.38 -26.57
C ASP A 344 3.94 -24.70 -25.35
N THR A 345 5.22 -24.35 -25.45
CA THR A 345 6.17 -24.65 -24.37
C THR A 345 6.20 -23.55 -23.31
N SER A 346 5.80 -22.32 -23.66
CA SER A 346 5.87 -21.18 -22.73
C SER A 346 4.81 -20.10 -22.97
N CYS A 347 4.53 -19.33 -21.92
CA CYS A 347 3.61 -18.19 -21.93
C CYS A 347 4.35 -16.88 -22.25
N MET A 348 4.09 -16.30 -23.42
CA MET A 348 4.71 -15.03 -23.84
C MET A 348 4.27 -13.84 -22.98
N ASP A 349 3.00 -13.79 -22.56
CA ASP A 349 2.47 -12.71 -21.71
C ASP A 349 3.14 -12.65 -20.33
N CYS A 350 3.66 -13.80 -19.86
CA CYS A 350 4.35 -13.90 -18.57
C CYS A 350 5.88 -13.88 -18.71
N GLY A 351 6.41 -13.52 -19.88
CA GLY A 351 7.85 -13.45 -20.13
C GLY A 351 8.50 -14.83 -20.30
N GLY A 352 7.82 -15.76 -20.98
CA GLY A 352 8.37 -17.07 -21.32
C GLY A 352 8.33 -18.11 -20.19
N VAL A 353 7.37 -18.00 -19.27
CA VAL A 353 7.14 -19.01 -18.21
C VAL A 353 6.71 -20.34 -18.84
N GLU A 354 7.37 -21.44 -18.49
CA GLU A 354 7.04 -22.78 -18.97
C GLU A 354 5.60 -23.18 -18.59
N LEU A 355 4.86 -23.74 -19.56
CA LEU A 355 3.48 -24.17 -19.34
C LEU A 355 3.43 -25.50 -18.59
N GLN A 356 2.44 -25.65 -17.71
CA GLN A 356 2.12 -26.92 -17.06
C GLN A 356 1.05 -27.64 -17.89
N THR A 357 1.19 -28.96 -18.04
CA THR A 357 0.26 -29.80 -18.79
C THR A 357 -0.73 -30.50 -17.87
N LYS A 358 -1.93 -30.74 -18.38
CA LYS A 358 -2.93 -31.53 -17.66
C LYS A 358 -2.44 -32.98 -17.63
N ALA A 359 -2.17 -33.48 -16.41
CA ALA A 359 -1.77 -34.87 -16.20
C ALA A 359 -2.85 -35.85 -16.68
#